data_AF-A0A367LWT4-F1
#
_entry.id   AF-A0A367LWT4-F1
#
_cell.length_a   1.000
_cell.length_b   1.000
_cell.length_c   1.000
_cell.angle_alpha   90.00
_cell.angle_beta   90.00
_cell.angle_gamma   90.00
#
_symmetry.space_group_name_H-M   'P 1'
#
loop_
_entity.id
_entity.type
_entity.pdbx_description
1 polymer ?
#
loop_
_entity_poly.entity_id
_entity_poly.type
_entity_poly.pdbx_seq_one_letter_code
_entity_poly.pdbx_strand_id
1 'polypeptide(L)'
;TTAPRWVADGNYSAVRELLWGRATHVVWLNFGRWTVFSRVLRRTLARGLLRTRLSHGNRESLRMAFCSRDSILLWSWTTFAGNRRKYTGLREDPRFAHLRWVEVGEPGRVGEVIERLVEAA
;
A
#
# COMPACT_ATOMS: atom_id res chain seq x y z
N THR A 1 -31.73 2.34 3.02
CA THR A 1 -30.97 3.60 2.87
C THR A 1 -29.82 3.36 1.92
N THR A 2 -29.93 3.76 0.65
CA THR A 2 -28.90 3.48 -0.38
C THR A 2 -27.91 4.64 -0.43
N ALA A 3 -27.07 4.75 0.60
CA ALA A 3 -25.95 5.68 0.55
C ALA A 3 -24.90 5.18 -0.47
N PRO A 4 -24.27 6.06 -1.25
CA PRO A 4 -23.21 5.66 -2.17
C PRO A 4 -22.02 5.05 -1.42
N ARG A 5 -21.68 3.81 -1.76
CA ARG A 5 -20.47 3.12 -1.27
C ARG A 5 -19.29 3.48 -2.17
N TRP A 6 -18.14 3.78 -1.58
CA TRP A 6 -16.93 4.14 -2.32
C TRP A 6 -15.72 3.43 -1.72
N VAL A 7 -14.73 3.17 -2.58
CA VAL A 7 -13.42 2.66 -2.19
C VAL A 7 -12.40 3.60 -2.81
N ALA A 8 -11.44 4.06 -2.01
CA ALA A 8 -10.31 4.84 -2.48
C ALA A 8 -9.03 4.05 -2.28
N ASP A 9 -8.26 3.86 -3.34
CA ASP A 9 -6.90 3.35 -3.27
C ASP A 9 -5.89 4.50 -3.41
N GLY A 10 -4.77 4.40 -2.72
CA GLY A 10 -3.73 5.42 -2.72
C GLY A 10 -3.55 6.12 -1.38
N ASN A 11 -2.28 6.26 -0.97
CA ASN A 11 -1.91 6.85 0.32
C ASN A 11 -1.70 8.37 0.21
N TYR A 12 -2.73 9.09 -0.21
CA TYR A 12 -2.66 10.54 -0.40
C TYR A 12 -2.72 11.25 0.96
N SER A 13 -1.56 11.56 1.54
CA SER A 13 -1.49 12.30 2.80
C SER A 13 -2.15 13.67 2.72
N ALA A 14 -2.13 14.32 1.56
CA ALA A 14 -2.71 15.64 1.35
C ALA A 14 -4.24 15.70 1.53
N VAL A 15 -4.95 14.62 1.19
CA VAL A 15 -6.42 14.55 1.29
C VAL A 15 -6.87 13.55 2.35
N ARG A 16 -5.95 13.05 3.19
CA ARG A 16 -6.25 12.03 4.20
C ARG A 16 -7.36 12.48 5.12
N GLU A 17 -7.30 13.70 5.63
CA GLU A 17 -8.29 14.18 6.60
C GLU A 17 -9.70 14.23 6.00
N LEU A 18 -9.83 14.65 4.74
CA LEU A 18 -11.10 14.65 4.02
C LEU A 18 -11.62 13.23 3.74
N LEU A 19 -10.75 12.34 3.26
CA LEU A 19 -11.13 10.97 2.93
C LEU A 19 -11.44 10.16 4.18
N TRP A 20 -10.57 10.19 5.18
CA TRP A 20 -10.69 9.43 6.41
C TRP A 20 -11.79 9.99 7.31
N GLY A 21 -12.07 11.29 7.26
CA GLY A 21 -13.22 11.87 7.95
C GLY A 21 -14.57 11.31 7.49
N ARG A 22 -14.66 10.79 6.25
CA ARG A 22 -15.88 10.18 5.69
C ARG A 22 -15.78 8.65 5.57
N ALA A 23 -14.60 8.08 5.78
CA ALA A 23 -14.39 6.65 5.69
C ALA A 23 -14.98 5.93 6.90
N THR A 24 -15.35 4.67 6.69
CA THR A 24 -15.79 3.76 7.75
C THR A 24 -14.71 2.75 8.10
N HIS A 25 -13.93 2.34 7.09
CA HIS A 25 -12.93 1.31 7.21
C HIS A 25 -11.60 1.76 6.60
N VAL A 26 -10.50 1.31 7.21
CA VAL A 26 -9.15 1.39 6.64
C VAL A 26 -8.61 -0.03 6.53
N VAL A 27 -8.38 -0.47 5.30
CA VAL A 27 -7.74 -1.78 5.04
C VAL A 27 -6.25 -1.56 4.89
N TRP A 28 -5.48 -2.01 5.88
CA TRP A 28 -4.04 -1.88 5.91
C TRP A 28 -3.37 -3.20 5.55
N LEU A 29 -2.80 -3.26 4.34
CA LEU A 29 -2.02 -4.40 3.87
C LEU A 29 -0.60 -4.38 4.47
N ASN A 30 -0.50 -4.76 5.74
CA ASN A 30 0.74 -4.75 6.52
C ASN A 30 1.59 -6.02 6.32
N PHE A 31 1.83 -6.42 5.07
CA PHE A 31 2.58 -7.62 4.76
C PHE A 31 4.00 -7.60 5.32
N GLY A 32 4.53 -8.79 5.64
CA GLY A 32 5.91 -8.95 6.07
C GLY A 32 6.93 -8.35 5.09
N ARG A 33 8.06 -7.86 5.63
CA ARG A 33 9.12 -7.19 4.86
C ARG A 33 9.58 -8.02 3.65
N TRP A 34 9.75 -9.33 3.83
CA TRP A 34 10.19 -10.25 2.78
C TRP A 34 9.14 -10.42 1.67
N THR A 35 7.86 -10.44 2.03
CA THR A 35 6.75 -10.49 1.07
C THR A 35 6.70 -9.22 0.23
N VAL A 36 6.82 -8.05 0.87
CA VAL A 36 6.85 -6.77 0.14
C VAL A 36 8.07 -6.69 -0.76
N PHE A 37 9.26 -6.97 -0.20
CA PHE A 37 10.52 -6.89 -0.94
C PHE A 37 10.56 -7.85 -2.13
N SER A 38 10.15 -9.12 -1.96
CA SER A 38 10.13 -10.09 -3.06
C SER A 38 9.19 -9.70 -4.19
N ARG A 39 8.04 -9.08 -3.88
CA ARG A 39 7.10 -8.55 -4.88
C ARG A 39 7.67 -7.36 -5.63
N VAL A 40 8.30 -6.42 -4.92
CA VAL A 40 8.99 -5.27 -5.54
C VAL A 40 10.13 -5.78 -6.43
N LEU A 41 10.96 -6.70 -5.93
CA LEU A 41 12.06 -7.31 -6.68
C LEU A 41 11.57 -7.99 -7.96
N ARG A 42 10.55 -8.86 -7.86
CA ARG A 42 10.00 -9.56 -9.02
C ARG A 42 9.41 -8.59 -10.04
N ARG A 43 8.69 -7.55 -9.58
CA ARG A 43 8.12 -6.51 -10.45
C ARG A 43 9.21 -5.72 -11.15
N THR A 44 10.25 -5.33 -10.44
CA THR A 44 11.40 -4.60 -10.98
C THR A 44 12.16 -5.45 -12.01
N LEU A 45 12.41 -6.72 -11.71
CA LEU A 45 13.06 -7.65 -12.63
C LEU A 45 12.21 -7.87 -13.89
N ALA A 46 10.92 -8.15 -13.73
CA ALA A 46 9.99 -8.33 -14.85
C ALA A 46 9.95 -7.08 -15.73
N ARG A 47 9.82 -5.89 -15.15
CA ARG A 47 9.76 -4.63 -15.91
C ARG A 47 11.06 -4.32 -16.64
N GLY A 48 12.20 -4.61 -16.02
CA GLY A 48 13.51 -4.44 -16.63
C GLY A 48 13.78 -5.45 -17.75
N LEU A 49 13.34 -6.71 -17.60
CA LEU A 49 13.43 -7.73 -18.66
C LEU A 49 12.50 -7.40 -19.83
N LEU A 50 11.24 -7.01 -19.56
CA LEU A 50 10.25 -6.69 -20.59
C LEU A 50 10.44 -5.31 -21.24
N ARG A 51 11.43 -4.50 -20.82
CA ARG A 51 11.67 -3.12 -21.31
C ARG A 51 10.39 -2.28 -21.39
N THR A 52 9.45 -2.52 -20.49
CA THR A 52 8.14 -1.86 -20.49
C THR A 52 8.33 -0.35 -20.35
N ARG A 53 7.90 0.42 -21.35
CA ARG A 53 7.91 1.89 -21.28
C ARG A 53 6.89 2.32 -20.25
N LEU A 54 7.31 3.05 -19.22
CA LEU A 54 6.38 3.74 -18.34
C LEU A 54 5.73 4.91 -19.10
N SER A 55 4.51 5.26 -18.70
CA SER A 55 3.67 6.32 -19.31
C SER A 55 4.30 7.72 -19.35
N HIS A 56 5.45 7.92 -18.70
CA HIS A 56 6.24 9.17 -18.70
C HIS A 56 7.53 9.09 -19.55
N GLY A 57 7.69 8.09 -20.42
CA GLY A 57 8.87 7.95 -21.27
C GLY A 57 10.14 7.41 -20.58
N ASN A 58 10.10 7.24 -19.26
CA ASN A 58 11.20 6.64 -18.51
C ASN A 58 11.31 5.13 -18.79
N ARG A 59 12.51 4.70 -19.24
CA ARG A 59 12.92 3.29 -19.28
C ARG A 59 13.44 2.93 -17.90
N GLU A 60 12.75 2.06 -17.17
CA GLU A 60 13.31 1.46 -15.93
C GLU A 60 14.52 0.61 -16.32
N SER A 61 15.71 1.21 -16.30
CA SER A 61 16.96 0.48 -16.39
C SER A 61 17.15 -0.28 -15.09
N LEU A 62 17.37 -1.59 -15.18
CA LEU A 62 17.73 -2.44 -14.03
C LEU A 62 18.90 -1.82 -13.23
N ARG A 63 19.82 -1.11 -13.89
CA ARG A 63 20.92 -0.40 -13.22
C ARG A 63 20.44 0.74 -12.31
N MET A 64 19.38 1.47 -12.67
CA MET A 64 18.80 2.48 -11.78
C MET A 64 18.05 1.83 -10.61
N ALA A 65 17.36 0.72 -10.85
CA ALA A 65 16.59 0.05 -9.82
C ALA A 65 17.45 -0.73 -8.80
N PHE A 66 18.67 -1.15 -9.17
CA PHE A 66 19.60 -1.89 -8.30
C PHE A 66 20.83 -1.09 -7.83
N CYS A 67 21.31 -0.10 -8.61
CA CYS A 67 22.59 0.58 -8.35
C CYS A 67 22.50 2.12 -8.28
N SER A 68 21.31 2.71 -8.16
CA SER A 68 21.17 4.16 -7.92
C SER A 68 20.66 4.46 -6.51
N ARG A 69 20.92 5.68 -6.02
CA ARG A 69 20.30 6.20 -4.79
C ARG A 69 18.77 6.26 -4.86
N ASP A 70 18.21 6.23 -6.08
CA ASP A 70 16.77 6.13 -6.37
C ASP A 70 16.30 4.66 -6.54
N SER A 71 17.08 3.68 -6.08
CA SER A 71 16.71 2.27 -6.13
C SER A 71 15.39 2.03 -5.38
N ILE A 72 14.36 1.60 -6.12
CA ILE A 72 13.06 1.19 -5.55
C ILE A 72 13.20 0.05 -4.53
N LEU A 73 14.23 -0.78 -4.66
CA LEU A 73 14.52 -1.87 -3.72
C LEU A 73 15.10 -1.33 -2.41
N LEU A 74 16.10 -0.46 -2.51
CA LEU A 74 16.67 0.21 -1.34
C LEU A 74 15.59 1.04 -0.63
N TRP A 75 14.82 1.83 -1.39
CA TRP A 75 13.70 2.60 -0.88
C TRP A 75 12.66 1.72 -0.18
N SER A 76 12.24 0.62 -0.82
CA SER A 76 11.27 -0.32 -0.21
C SER A 76 11.80 -0.92 1.10
N TRP A 77 13.11 -1.14 1.20
CA TRP A 77 13.73 -1.70 2.40
C TRP A 77 13.85 -0.68 3.53
N THR A 78 14.35 0.53 3.22
CA THR A 78 14.61 1.58 4.23
C THR A 78 13.31 2.22 4.73
N THR A 79 12.33 2.41 3.85
CA THR A 79 11.04 3.02 4.22
C THR A 79 10.06 2.06 4.91
N PHE A 80 10.30 0.74 4.85
CA PHE A 80 9.37 -0.26 5.40
C PHE A 80 9.04 0.00 6.88
N ALA A 81 10.08 0.16 7.71
CA ALA A 81 9.90 0.39 9.14
C ALA A 81 9.26 1.76 9.42
N GLY A 82 9.66 2.80 8.68
CA GLY A 82 9.08 4.14 8.79
C GLY A 82 7.59 4.17 8.43
N ASN A 83 7.21 3.50 7.34
CA ASN A 83 5.81 3.38 6.94
C ASN A 83 5.00 2.62 7.98
N ARG A 84 5.52 1.52 8.54
CA ARG A 84 4.81 0.78 9.58
C ARG A 84 4.57 1.64 10.81
N ARG A 85 5.59 2.35 11.31
CA ARG A 85 5.44 3.30 12.43
C ARG A 85 4.42 4.40 12.13
N LYS A 86 4.46 4.96 10.92
CA LYS A 86 3.51 6.00 10.48
C LYS A 86 2.07 5.51 10.53
N TYR A 87 1.78 4.32 10.00
CA TYR A 87 0.40 3.79 10.00
C TYR A 87 -0.03 3.30 11.38
N THR A 88 0.88 2.79 12.21
CA THR A 88 0.60 2.53 13.62
C THR A 88 0.19 3.81 14.35
N GLY A 89 0.96 4.89 14.20
CA GLY A 89 0.60 6.18 14.83
C GLY A 89 -0.72 6.76 14.31
N LEU A 90 -1.03 6.59 13.02
CA LEU A 90 -2.32 7.01 12.45
C LEU A 90 -3.51 6.18 12.96
N ARG A 91 -3.28 4.91 13.30
CA ARG A 91 -4.29 4.04 13.90
C ARG A 91 -4.60 4.42 15.35
N GLU A 92 -3.59 4.90 16.07
CA GLU A 92 -3.69 5.35 17.45
C GLU A 92 -4.14 6.81 17.57
N ASP A 93 -4.20 7.55 16.47
CA ASP A 93 -4.61 8.95 16.44
C ASP A 93 -6.11 9.11 16.80
N PRO A 94 -6.45 9.85 17.88
CA PRO A 94 -7.83 10.06 18.29
C PRO A 94 -8.73 10.67 17.21
N ARG A 95 -8.15 11.43 16.25
CA ARG A 95 -8.89 12.03 15.14
C ARG A 95 -9.53 11.01 14.21
N PHE A 96 -9.07 9.76 14.25
CA PHE A 96 -9.52 8.67 13.41
C PHE A 96 -10.12 7.51 14.21
N ALA A 97 -10.52 7.74 15.46
CA ALA A 97 -11.08 6.72 16.35
C ALA A 97 -12.38 6.08 15.82
N HIS A 98 -13.11 6.76 14.92
CA HIS A 98 -14.29 6.21 14.26
C HIS A 98 -13.97 5.17 13.18
N LEU A 99 -12.72 5.09 12.71
CA LEU A 99 -12.32 4.19 11.66
C LEU A 99 -12.14 2.76 12.18
N ARG A 100 -12.74 1.81 11.48
CA ARG A 100 -12.49 0.38 11.69
C ARG A 100 -11.27 -0.05 10.90
N TRP A 101 -10.21 -0.42 11.61
CA TRP A 101 -8.97 -0.87 10.99
C TRP A 101 -9.00 -2.37 10.73
N VAL A 102 -8.71 -2.76 9.49
CA VAL A 102 -8.56 -4.15 9.07
C VAL A 102 -7.11 -4.35 8.62
N GLU A 103 -6.33 -5.00 9.47
CA GLU A 103 -4.91 -5.26 9.20
C GLU A 103 -4.73 -6.65 8.57
N VAL A 104 -4.06 -6.69 7.43
CA VAL A 104 -3.77 -7.94 6.71
C VAL A 104 -2.26 -8.16 6.65
N GLY A 105 -1.74 -9.04 7.51
CA GLY A 105 -0.31 -9.36 7.59
C GLY A 105 0.17 -10.42 6.59
N GLU A 106 -0.75 -11.22 6.06
CA GLU A 106 -0.46 -12.36 5.19
C GLU A 106 -1.24 -12.26 3.88
N PRO A 107 -0.60 -12.39 2.71
CA PRO A 107 -1.31 -12.34 1.44
C PRO A 107 -2.43 -13.36 1.27
N GLY A 108 -2.28 -14.55 1.85
CA GLY A 108 -3.28 -15.62 1.75
C GLY A 108 -4.62 -15.25 2.39
N ARG A 109 -4.61 -14.34 3.38
CA ARG A 109 -5.82 -13.90 4.09
C ARG A 109 -6.57 -12.78 3.39
N VAL A 110 -6.04 -12.24 2.28
CA VAL A 110 -6.71 -11.14 1.56
C VAL A 110 -8.08 -11.56 1.04
N GLY A 111 -8.22 -12.81 0.55
CA GLY A 111 -9.51 -13.33 0.07
C GLY A 111 -10.58 -13.36 1.16
N GLU A 112 -10.26 -14.00 2.29
CA GLU A 112 -11.13 -14.05 3.47
C GLU A 112 -11.54 -12.65 3.96
N VAL A 113 -10.60 -11.70 3.98
CA VAL A 113 -10.87 -10.32 4.41
C VAL A 113 -11.82 -9.62 3.44
N ILE A 114 -11.65 -9.83 2.12
CA ILE A 114 -12.56 -9.27 1.12
C ILE A 114 -13.96 -9.84 1.30
N GLU A 115 -14.09 -11.17 1.46
CA GLU A 115 -15.39 -11.83 1.68
C GLU A 115 -16.10 -11.26 2.92
N ARG A 116 -15.39 -11.18 4.06
CA ARG A 116 -15.93 -10.60 5.30
C ARG A 116 -16.38 -9.14 5.14
N LEU A 117 -15.65 -8.34 4.37
CA LEU A 117 -16.00 -6.93 4.11
C LEU A 117 -17.22 -6.79 3.18
N VAL A 118 -17.39 -7.72 2.23
CA VAL A 118 -18.55 -7.76 1.35
C VAL A 118 -19.80 -8.18 2.11
N GLU A 119 -19.70 -9.19 2.98
CA GLU A 119 -20.82 -9.66 3.81
C GLU A 119 -21.29 -8.61 4.83
N ALA A 120 -20.36 -7.80 5.35
CA ALA A 120 -20.66 -6.76 6.31
C ALA A 120 -21.21 -5.44 5.70
N ALA A 121 -21.29 -5.34 4.37
CA ALA A 121 -21.60 -4.09 3.65
C ALA A 121 -23.05 -4.02 3.15
#